data_AF-A0AAW7B9K3-F1
#
_entry.id   AF-A0AAW7B9K3-F1
#
_cell.length_a   1.000
_cell.length_b   1.000
_cell.length_c   1.000
_cell.angle_alpha   90.00
_cell.angle_beta   90.00
_cell.angle_gamma   90.00
#
_symmetry.space_group_name_H-M   'P 1'
#
loop_
_entity.id
_entity.type
_entity.pdbx_description
1 polymer ?
#
loop_
_entity_poly.entity_id
_entity_poly.type
_entity_poly.pdbx_seq_one_letter_code
_entity_poly.pdbx_strand_id
1 'polypeptide(L)'
;MTLIADEIGRMPAALVRSRLKVLAELHESDEALPAPCLNLVPSGDRLVTSSARLDIANGDYNIRTKEIAGPHFLLQSRAELCATAIMAFLDEVS
;
A
#
# COMPACT_ATOMS: atom_id res chain seq x y z
N MET A 1 -7.95 6.24 19.83
CA MET A 1 -7.08 5.30 19.07
C MET A 1 -6.61 4.14 19.96
N THR A 2 -7.47 3.56 20.79
CA THR A 2 -7.11 2.49 21.74
C THR A 2 -7.37 1.08 21.19
N LEU A 3 -8.35 0.92 20.29
CA LEU A 3 -8.79 -0.40 19.80
C LEU A 3 -7.67 -1.26 19.20
N ILE A 4 -6.77 -0.67 18.39
CA ILE A 4 -5.72 -1.43 17.70
C ILE A 4 -4.64 -1.87 18.69
N ALA A 5 -4.25 -1.00 19.63
CA ALA A 5 -3.25 -1.35 20.65
C ALA A 5 -3.74 -2.47 21.57
N ASP A 6 -5.02 -2.42 21.95
CA ASP A 6 -5.66 -3.45 22.76
C ASP A 6 -5.72 -4.79 22.03
N GLU A 7 -6.06 -4.79 20.74
CA GLU A 7 -6.05 -6.00 19.92
C GLU A 7 -4.63 -6.57 19.74
N ILE A 8 -3.61 -5.71 19.54
CA ILE A 8 -2.21 -6.15 19.51
C ILE A 8 -1.82 -6.78 20.85
N GLY A 9 -2.24 -6.19 21.99
CA GLY A 9 -1.97 -6.73 23.32
C GLY A 9 -2.61 -8.09 23.59
N ARG A 10 -3.70 -8.44 22.88
CA ARG A 10 -4.36 -9.74 22.95
C ARG A 10 -3.71 -10.80 22.07
N MET A 11 -2.81 -10.42 21.16
CA MET A 11 -2.17 -11.37 20.26
C MET A 11 -1.16 -12.26 21.02
N PRO A 12 -1.04 -13.55 20.66
CA PRO A 12 0.01 -14.40 21.21
C PRO A 12 1.40 -13.80 20.99
N ALA A 13 2.21 -13.70 22.03
CA ALA A 13 3.55 -13.09 21.94
C ALA A 13 4.45 -13.77 20.90
N ALA A 14 4.28 -15.08 20.68
CA ALA A 14 4.99 -15.82 19.63
C ALA A 14 4.65 -15.30 18.23
N LEU A 15 3.39 -14.93 17.98
CA LEU A 15 2.95 -14.37 16.70
C LEU A 15 3.56 -12.99 16.47
N VAL A 16 3.56 -12.13 17.49
CA VAL A 16 4.18 -10.79 17.42
C VAL A 16 5.68 -10.92 17.12
N ARG A 17 6.39 -11.79 17.85
CA ARG A 17 7.82 -12.05 17.60
C ARG A 17 8.09 -12.54 16.19
N SER A 18 7.29 -13.49 15.69
CA SER A 18 7.44 -14.00 14.33
C SER A 18 7.26 -12.91 13.28
N ARG A 19 6.27 -12.01 13.46
CA ARG A 19 6.04 -10.89 12.53
C ARG A 19 7.15 -9.87 12.58
N LEU A 20 7.65 -9.52 13.78
CA LEU A 20 8.79 -8.62 13.94
C LEU A 20 10.06 -9.19 13.30
N LYS A 21 10.28 -10.50 13.39
CA LYS A 21 11.41 -11.15 12.72
C LYS A 21 11.35 -10.96 11.19
N VAL A 22 10.18 -11.17 10.58
CA VAL A 22 9.99 -10.93 9.14
C VAL A 22 10.25 -9.46 8.79
N LEU A 23 9.74 -8.52 9.61
CA LEU A 23 9.99 -7.09 9.38
C LEU A 23 11.47 -6.71 9.49
N ALA A 24 12.23 -7.37 10.38
CA ALA A 24 13.66 -7.15 10.53
C ALA A 24 14.50 -7.73 9.37
N GLU A 25 13.93 -8.67 8.62
CA GLU A 25 14.55 -9.28 7.44
C GLU A 25 14.15 -8.59 6.12
N LEU A 26 13.18 -7.65 6.16
CA LEU A 26 12.85 -6.82 5.01
C LEU A 26 14.02 -5.89 4.69
N HIS A 27 14.44 -5.93 3.44
CA HIS A 27 15.36 -4.98 2.85
C HIS A 27 14.69 -4.31 1.66
N GLU A 28 15.12 -3.10 1.33
CA GLU A 28 14.75 -2.48 0.06
C GLU A 28 15.33 -3.32 -1.09
N SER A 29 14.57 -3.43 -2.18
CA SER A 29 15.05 -4.05 -3.41
C SER A 29 15.60 -2.94 -4.28
N ASP A 30 16.85 -3.09 -4.73
CA ASP A 30 17.45 -2.18 -5.72
C ASP A 30 17.00 -2.53 -7.16
N GLU A 31 16.26 -3.62 -7.35
CA GLU A 31 15.74 -4.02 -8.65
C GLU A 31 14.51 -3.18 -9.02
N ALA A 32 14.60 -2.49 -10.16
CA ALA A 32 13.46 -1.81 -10.76
C ALA A 32 12.37 -2.81 -11.16
N LEU A 33 11.11 -2.40 -11.06
CA LEU A 33 9.99 -3.23 -11.50
C LEU A 33 10.05 -3.41 -13.02
N PRO A 34 10.08 -4.67 -13.51
CA PRO A 34 10.28 -4.95 -14.94
C PRO A 34 9.05 -4.59 -15.79
N ALA A 35 7.93 -4.24 -15.16
CA ALA A 35 6.68 -3.92 -15.83
C ALA A 35 6.09 -2.61 -15.31
N PRO A 36 5.39 -1.84 -16.17
CA PRO A 36 4.62 -0.69 -15.74
C PRO A 36 3.66 -1.07 -14.62
N CYS A 37 3.66 -0.28 -13.55
CA CYS A 37 2.85 -0.53 -12.37
C CYS A 37 1.95 0.66 -12.04
N LEU A 38 0.70 0.39 -11.67
CA LEU A 38 -0.22 1.38 -11.15
C LEU A 38 -0.36 1.23 -9.63
N ASN A 39 -0.07 2.29 -8.91
CA ASN A 39 -0.29 2.40 -7.46
C ASN A 39 -1.55 3.23 -7.18
N LEU A 40 -2.59 2.61 -6.63
CA LEU A 40 -3.83 3.28 -6.21
C LEU A 40 -3.72 3.69 -4.73
N VAL A 41 -3.68 4.99 -4.48
CA VAL A 41 -3.43 5.53 -3.13
C VAL A 41 -4.69 6.18 -2.56
N PRO A 42 -5.18 5.75 -1.38
CA PRO A 42 -6.31 6.40 -0.73
C PRO A 42 -5.92 7.72 -0.09
N SER A 43 -6.67 8.79 -0.31
CA SER A 43 -6.40 10.07 0.36
C SER A 43 -6.67 10.06 1.87
N GLY A 44 -7.56 9.17 2.34
CA GLY A 44 -8.01 9.06 3.74
C GLY A 44 -7.51 7.81 4.47
N ASP A 45 -6.34 7.32 4.11
CA ASP A 45 -5.75 6.12 4.69
C ASP A 45 -5.28 6.34 6.12
N ARG A 46 -5.57 5.36 6.98
CA ARG A 46 -5.22 5.37 8.40
C ARG A 46 -4.29 4.21 8.78
N LEU A 47 -3.95 3.36 7.80
CA LEU A 47 -3.17 2.15 7.99
C LEU A 47 -1.76 2.30 7.37
N VAL A 48 -1.64 3.04 6.28
CA VAL A 48 -0.35 3.35 5.63
C VAL A 48 -0.02 4.82 5.82
N THR A 49 1.16 5.10 6.39
CA THR A 49 1.60 6.47 6.68
C THR A 49 1.97 7.22 5.40
N SER A 50 1.98 8.55 5.47
CA SER A 50 2.44 9.40 4.36
C SER A 50 3.90 9.15 3.99
N SER A 51 4.77 8.87 4.97
CA SER A 51 6.19 8.54 4.73
C SER A 51 6.32 7.30 3.85
N ALA A 52 5.64 6.20 4.22
CA ALA A 52 5.70 4.96 3.47
C ALA A 52 5.19 5.11 2.02
N ARG A 53 4.29 6.07 1.76
CA ARG A 53 3.83 6.38 0.40
C ARG A 53 4.88 7.11 -0.42
N LEU A 54 5.61 8.03 0.21
CA LEU A 54 6.69 8.76 -0.45
C LEU A 54 7.82 7.82 -0.83
N ASP A 55 8.11 6.82 -0.01
CA ASP A 55 9.15 5.83 -0.31
C ASP A 55 8.82 5.04 -1.59
N ILE A 56 7.55 4.65 -1.78
CA ILE A 56 7.08 4.01 -3.03
C ILE A 56 7.16 4.96 -4.23
N ALA A 57 6.78 6.23 -4.04
CA ALA A 57 6.82 7.22 -5.12
C ALA A 57 8.26 7.57 -5.55
N ASN A 58 9.23 7.45 -4.65
CA ASN A 58 10.63 7.74 -4.91
C ASN A 58 11.44 6.52 -5.41
N GLY A 59 10.95 5.30 -5.13
CA GLY A 59 11.70 4.07 -5.36
C GLY A 59 11.71 3.53 -6.79
N ASP A 60 10.80 3.96 -7.68
CA ASP A 60 10.73 3.40 -9.02
C ASP A 60 10.07 4.32 -10.06
N TYR A 61 10.78 4.55 -11.18
CA TYR A 61 10.29 5.34 -12.32
C TYR A 61 9.14 4.66 -13.09
N ASN A 62 8.95 3.35 -12.89
CA ASN A 62 7.94 2.55 -13.58
C ASN A 62 6.60 2.46 -12.82
N ILE A 63 6.47 3.18 -11.69
CA ILE A 63 5.22 3.26 -10.93
C ILE A 63 4.50 4.56 -11.27
N ARG A 64 3.23 4.44 -11.71
CA ARG A 64 2.28 5.56 -11.81
C ARG A 64 1.43 5.57 -10.55
N THR A 65 1.41 6.69 -9.84
CA THR A 65 0.58 6.84 -8.63
C THR A 65 -0.70 7.60 -8.94
N LYS A 66 -1.84 7.01 -8.58
CA LYS A 66 -3.16 7.63 -8.69
C LYS A 66 -3.79 7.73 -7.31
N GLU A 67 -3.97 8.96 -6.83
CA GLU A 67 -4.72 9.19 -5.60
C GLU A 67 -6.23 9.10 -5.85
N ILE A 68 -6.94 8.41 -4.97
CA ILE A 68 -8.40 8.25 -4.97
C ILE A 68 -8.95 8.64 -3.60
N ALA A 69 -10.01 9.46 -3.60
CA ALA A 69 -10.65 9.89 -2.36
C ALA A 69 -11.38 8.72 -1.66
N GLY A 70 -10.85 8.28 -0.52
CA GLY A 70 -11.44 7.17 0.22
C GLY A 70 -10.56 6.62 1.35
N PRO A 71 -11.07 5.65 2.11
CA PRO A 71 -10.30 4.93 3.12
C PRO A 71 -9.31 3.94 2.47
N HIS A 72 -8.45 3.32 3.28
CA HIS A 72 -7.49 2.31 2.84
C HIS A 72 -8.09 1.24 1.89
N PHE A 73 -9.30 0.77 2.19
CA PHE A 73 -10.01 -0.24 1.40
C PHE A 73 -10.71 0.37 0.17
N LEU A 74 -9.93 0.93 -0.76
CA LEU A 74 -10.45 1.56 -1.97
C LEU A 74 -11.21 0.59 -2.89
N LEU A 75 -10.70 -0.63 -3.07
CA LEU A 75 -11.33 -1.62 -3.94
C LEU A 75 -12.74 -2.00 -3.48
N GLN A 76 -13.01 -1.93 -2.17
CA GLN A 76 -14.32 -2.21 -1.58
C GLN A 76 -15.21 -0.97 -1.54
N SER A 77 -14.65 0.21 -1.24
CA SER A 77 -15.43 1.43 -0.99
C SER A 77 -15.62 2.33 -2.23
N ARG A 78 -14.74 2.21 -3.23
CA ARG A 78 -14.63 3.06 -4.43
C ARG A 78 -14.32 2.22 -5.68
N ALA A 79 -14.93 1.05 -5.80
CA ALA A 79 -14.65 0.07 -6.84
C ALA A 79 -14.69 0.66 -8.27
N GLU A 80 -15.72 1.45 -8.59
CA GLU A 80 -15.89 2.07 -9.92
C GLU A 80 -14.76 3.05 -10.27
N LEU A 81 -14.31 3.85 -9.30
CA LEU A 81 -13.19 4.78 -9.49
C LEU A 81 -11.88 4.02 -9.68
N CYS A 82 -11.69 2.93 -8.94
CA CYS A 82 -10.53 2.06 -9.11
C CYS A 82 -10.53 1.40 -10.50
N ALA A 83 -11.66 0.85 -10.93
CA ALA A 83 -11.79 0.24 -12.25
C ALA A 83 -11.51 1.25 -13.37
N THR A 84 -12.05 2.46 -13.26
CA THR A 84 -11.77 3.55 -14.22
C THR A 84 -10.27 3.87 -14.28
N ALA A 85 -9.60 3.98 -13.13
CA ALA A 85 -8.17 4.25 -13.07
C ALA A 85 -7.33 3.11 -13.67
N ILE A 86 -7.72 1.86 -13.40
CA ILE A 86 -7.05 0.67 -13.96
C ILE A 86 -7.21 0.62 -15.47
N MET A 87 -8.42 0.83 -15.99
CA MET A 87 -8.66 0.82 -17.44
C MET A 87 -7.87 1.92 -18.14
N ALA A 88 -7.87 3.15 -17.60
CA ALA A 88 -7.09 4.25 -18.17
C ALA A 88 -5.58 3.96 -18.18
N PHE A 89 -5.07 3.29 -17.16
CA PHE A 89 -3.67 2.86 -17.12
C PHE A 89 -3.37 1.77 -18.14
N LEU A 90 -4.26 0.77 -18.29
CA LEU A 90 -4.11 -0.27 -19.30
C LEU A 90 -4.10 0.31 -20.72
N ASP A 91 -4.94 1.32 -20.99
CA ASP A 91 -4.96 2.03 -22.27
C ASP A 91 -3.67 2.85 -22.52
N GLU A 92 -3.00 3.34 -21.46
CA GLU A 92 -1.73 4.08 -21.56
C GLU A 92 -0.54 3.15 -21.91
N VAL A 93 -0.56 1.92 -21.40
CA VAL A 93 0.58 0.98 -21.48
C VAL A 93 0.42 -0.12 -22.53
N SER A 94 -0.73 -0.17 -23.22
CA SER A 94 -0.99 -1.06 -24.36
C SER A 94 -0.42 -0.52 -25.65
#